data_AF-A0A8T4A6Q9-F1
#
_entry.id   AF-A0A8T4A6Q9-F1
#
_cell.length_a   1.000
_cell.length_b   1.000
_cell.length_c   1.000
_cell.angle_alpha   90.00
_cell.angle_beta   90.00
_cell.angle_gamma   90.00
#
_symmetry.space_group_name_H-M   'P 1'
#
loop_
_entity.id
_entity.type
_entity.pdbx_description
1 polymer ?
#
loop_
_entity_poly.entity_id
_entity_poly.type
_entity_poly.pdbx_seq_one_letter_code
_entity_poly.pdbx_strand_id
1 'polypeptide(L)'
;MKGQVFLIGAIIILIAIVLLKNLYSIYDTLEEKRWVESGDIEKKIKNIIREYGYSAGIATVQKSVNAEYLNELSVFLGNDTDIESLYIFAYANGTRYDVTVGNFLGERINATVNATNSTPASYAFGVLEDKTNLTASFVSGINGSITLTLSYTAENKIVNENIILAIANNSMVSFFDVKLKENDLWLRSKDVFNRTW
;
A
#
# COMPACT_ATOMS: atom_id res chain seq x y z
N MET A 1 54.53 -22.15 -40.51
CA MET A 1 53.50 -22.62 -39.55
C MET A 1 53.36 -21.73 -38.30
N LYS A 2 54.41 -21.08 -37.76
CA LYS A 2 54.29 -20.20 -36.56
C LYS A 2 53.44 -18.93 -36.76
N GLY A 3 53.46 -18.31 -37.95
CA GLY A 3 52.69 -17.09 -38.24
C GLY A 3 51.18 -17.29 -38.41
N GLN A 4 50.74 -18.47 -38.86
CA GLN A 4 49.31 -18.80 -38.99
C GLN A 4 48.64 -19.02 -37.63
N VAL A 5 49.37 -19.61 -36.67
CA VAL A 5 48.89 -19.79 -35.28
C VAL A 5 48.69 -18.43 -34.59
N PHE A 6 49.57 -17.47 -34.84
CA PHE A 6 49.43 -16.11 -34.31
C PHE A 6 48.23 -15.37 -34.92
N LEU A 7 48.02 -15.52 -36.24
CA LEU A 7 46.88 -14.92 -36.93
C LEU A 7 45.54 -15.49 -36.43
N ILE A 8 45.45 -16.81 -36.23
CA ILE A 8 44.25 -17.46 -35.69
C ILE A 8 44.00 -17.01 -34.24
N GLY A 9 45.05 -16.93 -33.41
CA GLY A 9 44.94 -16.40 -32.05
C GLY A 9 44.43 -14.96 -32.01
N ALA A 10 44.93 -14.10 -32.90
CA ALA A 10 44.49 -12.71 -33.00
C ALA A 10 43.01 -12.60 -33.41
N ILE A 11 42.53 -13.43 -34.34
CA ILE A 11 41.12 -13.46 -34.76
C ILE A 11 40.21 -13.90 -33.61
N ILE A 12 40.61 -14.92 -32.84
CA ILE A 12 39.84 -15.39 -31.68
C ILE A 12 39.73 -14.29 -30.62
N ILE A 13 40.82 -13.58 -30.33
CA ILE A 13 40.82 -12.45 -29.39
C ILE A 13 39.90 -11.33 -29.88
N LEU A 14 39.92 -11.00 -31.17
CA LEU A 14 39.07 -9.97 -31.76
C LEU A 14 37.58 -10.34 -31.65
N ILE A 15 37.23 -11.59 -31.95
CA ILE A 15 35.86 -12.10 -31.81
C ILE A 15 35.42 -12.07 -30.33
N ALA A 16 36.29 -12.49 -29.40
CA ALA A 16 36.00 -12.45 -27.97
C ALA A 16 35.74 -11.02 -27.47
N ILE A 17 36.52 -10.03 -27.92
CA ILE A 17 36.34 -8.62 -27.56
C ILE A 17 35.02 -8.07 -28.12
N VAL A 18 34.67 -8.41 -29.37
CA VAL A 18 33.38 -7.98 -29.97
C VAL A 18 32.19 -8.60 -29.25
N LEU A 19 32.27 -9.87 -28.87
CA LEU A 19 31.23 -10.55 -28.09
C LEU A 19 31.08 -9.93 -26.69
N LEU A 20 32.19 -9.62 -26.02
CA LEU A 20 32.16 -8.93 -24.72
C LEU A 20 31.53 -7.54 -24.84
N LYS A 21 31.89 -6.76 -25.86
CA LYS A 21 31.30 -5.43 -26.09
C LYS A 21 29.78 -5.49 -26.28
N ASN A 22 29.29 -6.48 -27.03
CA ASN A 22 27.85 -6.67 -27.23
C ASN A 22 27.14 -7.12 -25.95
N LEU A 23 27.78 -7.95 -25.11
CA LEU A 23 27.24 -8.33 -23.80
C LEU A 23 27.10 -7.14 -22.85
N TYR A 24 28.09 -6.24 -22.80
CA TYR A 24 28.01 -5.01 -22.01
C TYR A 24 26.90 -4.07 -22.51
N SER A 25 26.75 -3.92 -23.83
CA SER A 25 25.67 -3.09 -24.40
C SER A 25 24.27 -3.64 -24.10
N ILE A 26 24.11 -4.96 -24.05
CA ILE A 26 22.85 -5.60 -23.63
C ILE A 26 22.61 -5.37 -22.14
N TYR A 27 23.66 -5.41 -21.33
CA TYR A 27 23.55 -5.17 -19.89
C TYR A 27 23.13 -3.72 -19.57
N ASP A 28 23.76 -2.73 -20.19
CA ASP A 28 23.42 -1.31 -19.99
C ASP A 28 21.98 -1.01 -20.41
N THR A 29 21.52 -1.58 -21.53
CA THR A 29 20.14 -1.40 -22.00
C THR A 29 19.10 -2.11 -21.12
N LEU A 30 19.46 -3.25 -20.52
CA LEU A 30 18.62 -3.95 -19.55
C LEU A 30 18.53 -3.19 -18.21
N GLU A 31 19.63 -2.62 -17.73
CA GLU A 31 19.62 -1.80 -16.52
C GLU A 31 18.79 -0.53 -16.74
N GLU A 32 19.01 0.21 -17.83
CA GLU A 32 18.24 1.42 -18.15
C GLU A 32 16.74 1.11 -18.25
N LYS A 33 16.37 0.01 -18.92
CA LYS A 33 14.97 -0.44 -18.99
C LYS A 33 14.38 -0.74 -17.61
N ARG A 34 15.11 -1.45 -16.74
CA ARG A 34 14.66 -1.74 -15.36
C ARG A 34 14.49 -0.47 -14.52
N TRP A 35 15.38 0.51 -14.68
CA TRP A 35 15.28 1.80 -13.99
C TRP A 35 14.05 2.59 -14.44
N VAL A 36 13.78 2.65 -15.74
CA VAL A 36 12.59 3.30 -16.29
C VAL A 36 11.31 2.62 -15.80
N GLU A 37 11.25 1.28 -15.89
CA GLU A 37 10.09 0.50 -15.43
C GLU A 37 9.85 0.68 -13.92
N SER A 38 10.91 0.69 -13.11
CA SER A 38 10.81 0.94 -11.66
C SER A 38 10.33 2.36 -11.35
N GLY A 39 10.76 3.35 -12.13
CA GLY A 39 10.30 4.73 -11.99
C GLY A 39 8.82 4.91 -12.38
N ASP A 40 8.33 4.15 -13.36
CA ASP A 40 6.94 4.24 -13.81
C ASP A 40 5.97 3.54 -12.87
N ILE A 41 6.30 2.36 -12.34
CA ILE A 41 5.51 1.70 -11.29
C ILE A 41 5.44 2.58 -10.02
N GLU A 42 6.53 3.27 -9.67
CA GLU A 42 6.57 4.20 -8.53
C GLU A 42 5.64 5.41 -8.74
N LYS A 43 5.56 5.96 -9.96
CA LYS A 43 4.60 7.02 -10.27
C LYS A 43 3.16 6.52 -10.18
N LYS A 44 2.87 5.33 -10.71
CA LYS A 44 1.53 4.74 -10.67
C LYS A 44 1.05 4.52 -9.25
N ILE A 45 1.86 3.90 -8.38
CA ILE A 45 1.47 3.66 -6.99
C ILE A 45 1.27 4.97 -6.23
N LYS A 46 2.10 6.00 -6.48
CA LYS A 46 1.92 7.34 -5.90
C LYS A 46 0.61 7.99 -6.35
N ASN A 47 0.23 7.82 -7.62
CA ASN A 47 -1.05 8.31 -8.12
C ASN A 47 -2.21 7.58 -7.44
N ILE A 48 -2.16 6.25 -7.32
CA ILE A 48 -3.19 5.47 -6.62
C ILE A 48 -3.33 5.94 -5.17
N ILE A 49 -2.22 6.06 -4.44
CA ILE A 49 -2.23 6.58 -3.05
C ILE A 49 -2.84 7.98 -2.98
N ARG A 50 -2.57 8.85 -3.97
CA ARG A 50 -3.19 10.18 -4.04
C ARG A 50 -4.70 10.09 -4.25
N GLU A 51 -5.19 9.18 -5.08
CA GLU A 51 -6.63 8.94 -5.27
C GLU A 51 -7.31 8.45 -3.99
N TYR A 52 -6.64 7.61 -3.19
CA TYR A 52 -7.09 7.26 -1.84
C TYR A 52 -7.18 8.49 -0.93
N GLY A 53 -6.17 9.37 -0.96
CA GLY A 53 -6.18 10.65 -0.24
C GLY A 53 -7.33 11.57 -0.67
N TYR A 54 -7.62 11.66 -1.98
CA TYR A 54 -8.76 12.42 -2.49
C TYR A 54 -10.10 11.81 -2.04
N SER A 55 -10.24 10.49 -2.10
CA SER A 55 -11.44 9.77 -1.68
C SER A 55 -11.72 9.96 -0.19
N ALA A 56 -10.68 9.88 0.65
CA ALA A 56 -10.78 10.20 2.07
C ALA A 56 -11.12 11.69 2.31
N GLY A 57 -10.55 12.60 1.51
CA GLY A 57 -10.89 14.02 1.55
C GLY A 57 -12.37 14.28 1.22
N ILE A 58 -12.94 13.57 0.24
CA ILE A 58 -14.36 13.67 -0.12
C ILE A 58 -15.25 13.19 1.04
N ALA A 59 -14.87 12.11 1.73
CA ALA A 59 -15.62 11.60 2.89
C ALA A 59 -15.87 12.68 3.95
N THR A 60 -14.93 13.60 4.17
CA THR A 60 -15.04 14.66 5.18
C THR A 60 -16.03 15.78 4.87
N VAL A 61 -16.44 15.94 3.61
CA VAL A 61 -17.40 16.98 3.20
C VAL A 61 -18.82 16.45 3.06
N GLN A 62 -19.02 15.16 3.30
CA GLN A 62 -20.32 14.51 3.20
C GLN A 62 -21.19 14.79 4.41
N LYS A 63 -22.50 14.67 4.21
CA LYS A 63 -23.47 14.78 5.31
C LYS A 63 -23.29 13.66 6.35
N SER A 64 -22.89 12.47 5.88
CA SER A 64 -22.57 11.31 6.71
C SER A 64 -21.16 10.87 6.36
N VAL A 65 -20.22 11.08 7.28
CA VAL A 65 -18.81 10.72 7.06
C VAL A 65 -18.66 9.21 7.20
N ASN A 66 -18.30 8.53 6.11
CA ASN A 66 -18.14 7.08 6.06
C ASN A 66 -16.98 6.67 5.11
N ALA A 67 -16.71 5.37 5.01
CA ALA A 67 -15.65 4.83 4.15
C ALA A 67 -16.15 4.40 2.75
N GLU A 68 -17.32 4.86 2.29
CA GLU A 68 -17.97 4.36 1.06
C GLU A 68 -17.12 4.61 -0.19
N TYR A 69 -16.59 5.82 -0.36
CA TYR A 69 -15.73 6.16 -1.50
C TYR A 69 -14.42 5.37 -1.51
N LEU A 70 -13.85 5.11 -0.33
CA LEU A 70 -12.65 4.27 -0.21
C LEU A 70 -12.97 2.83 -0.60
N ASN A 71 -14.13 2.32 -0.20
CA ASN A 71 -14.61 1.01 -0.58
C ASN A 71 -14.82 0.91 -2.10
N GLU A 72 -15.51 1.87 -2.71
CA GLU A 72 -15.75 1.92 -4.15
C GLU A 72 -14.45 1.98 -4.96
N LEU A 73 -13.52 2.86 -4.55
CA LEU A 73 -12.19 2.94 -5.17
C LEU A 73 -11.44 1.61 -5.03
N SER A 74 -11.47 0.98 -3.86
CA SER A 74 -10.78 -0.29 -3.63
C SER A 74 -11.40 -1.44 -4.43
N VAL A 75 -12.73 -1.49 -4.56
CA VAL A 75 -13.42 -2.45 -5.43
C VAL A 75 -13.05 -2.23 -6.89
N PHE A 76 -13.03 -0.97 -7.35
CA PHE A 76 -12.65 -0.62 -8.71
C PHE A 76 -11.21 -1.05 -9.02
N LEU A 77 -10.26 -0.71 -8.14
CA LEU A 77 -8.86 -1.06 -8.29
C LEU A 77 -8.61 -2.57 -8.15
N GLY A 78 -9.25 -3.24 -7.18
CA GLY A 78 -9.10 -4.68 -6.94
C GLY A 78 -9.81 -5.58 -7.96
N ASN A 79 -10.48 -5.02 -8.97
CA ASN A 79 -10.86 -5.76 -10.16
C ASN A 79 -9.71 -5.88 -11.16
N ASP A 80 -8.67 -5.07 -11.01
CA ASP A 80 -7.37 -5.28 -11.61
C ASP A 80 -6.57 -6.24 -10.74
N THR A 81 -6.09 -7.36 -11.31
CA THR A 81 -5.34 -8.39 -10.57
C THR A 81 -3.98 -7.90 -10.08
N ASP A 82 -3.53 -6.75 -10.59
CA ASP A 82 -2.23 -6.19 -10.27
C ASP A 82 -2.25 -5.25 -9.07
N ILE A 83 -3.41 -4.94 -8.47
CA ILE A 83 -3.51 -4.03 -7.33
C ILE A 83 -4.14 -4.73 -6.11
N GLU A 84 -3.42 -4.69 -4.99
CA GLU A 84 -3.90 -5.12 -3.68
C GLU A 84 -3.95 -3.91 -2.74
N SER A 85 -4.97 -3.82 -1.89
CA SER A 85 -5.03 -2.77 -0.88
C SER A 85 -5.62 -3.20 0.46
N LEU A 86 -5.18 -2.50 1.50
CA LEU A 86 -5.79 -2.50 2.82
C LEU A 86 -5.96 -1.04 3.22
N TYR A 87 -7.10 -0.71 3.81
CA TYR A 87 -7.29 0.61 4.40
C TYR A 87 -7.90 0.55 5.79
N ILE A 88 -7.57 1.56 6.58
CA ILE A 88 -8.25 1.87 7.84
C ILE A 88 -8.81 3.27 7.70
N PHE A 89 -10.09 3.46 7.97
CA PHE A 89 -10.75 4.75 7.98
C PHE A 89 -11.34 4.97 9.37
N ALA A 90 -10.88 5.99 10.09
CA ALA A 90 -11.39 6.32 11.41
C ALA A 90 -11.92 7.76 11.44
N TYR A 91 -13.19 7.92 11.83
CA TYR A 91 -13.85 9.21 11.96
C TYR A 91 -14.30 9.42 13.40
N ALA A 92 -13.91 10.55 14.00
CA ALA A 92 -14.37 10.96 15.33
C ALA A 92 -15.33 12.15 15.23
N ASN A 93 -16.37 12.11 16.06
CA ASN A 93 -17.23 13.23 16.39
C ASN A 93 -17.24 13.44 17.91
N GLY A 94 -16.37 14.32 18.39
CA GLY A 94 -16.07 14.44 19.80
C GLY A 94 -15.47 13.15 20.34
N THR A 95 -15.98 12.62 21.45
CA THR A 95 -15.46 11.40 22.08
C THR A 95 -15.90 10.10 21.40
N ARG A 96 -16.87 10.13 20.49
CA ARG A 96 -17.33 8.95 19.75
C ARG A 96 -16.57 8.86 18.43
N TYR A 97 -16.14 7.66 18.07
CA TYR A 97 -15.50 7.45 16.78
C TYR A 97 -15.78 6.06 16.23
N ASP A 98 -15.80 5.97 14.91
CA ASP A 98 -15.98 4.73 14.17
C ASP A 98 -14.69 4.40 13.42
N VAL A 99 -14.29 3.13 13.46
CA VAL A 99 -13.13 2.62 12.73
C VAL A 99 -13.61 1.57 11.74
N THR A 100 -13.34 1.81 10.46
CA THR A 100 -13.61 0.88 9.36
C THR A 100 -12.30 0.29 8.87
N VAL A 101 -12.26 -1.03 8.72
CA VAL A 101 -11.14 -1.75 8.11
C VAL A 101 -11.64 -2.37 6.81
N GLY A 102 -10.99 -2.07 5.68
CA GLY A 102 -11.28 -2.64 4.38
C GLY A 102 -10.15 -3.55 3.90
N ASN A 103 -10.49 -4.75 3.45
CA ASN A 103 -9.55 -5.76 2.94
C ASN A 103 -9.77 -6.02 1.45
N PHE A 104 -8.73 -5.75 0.67
CA PHE A 104 -8.64 -5.96 -0.77
C PHE A 104 -7.27 -6.55 -1.13
N LEU A 105 -6.73 -7.39 -0.25
CA LEU A 105 -5.41 -8.01 -0.40
C LEU A 105 -5.44 -9.28 -1.27
N GLY A 106 -6.59 -9.68 -1.82
CA GLY A 106 -6.75 -10.93 -2.57
C GLY A 106 -6.78 -12.19 -1.68
N GLU A 107 -6.63 -12.02 -0.37
CA GLU A 107 -6.74 -13.09 0.63
C GLU A 107 -7.58 -12.64 1.83
N ARG A 108 -8.06 -13.61 2.61
CA ARG A 108 -8.72 -13.34 3.89
C ARG A 108 -7.68 -12.96 4.94
N ILE A 109 -8.00 -11.99 5.80
CA ILE A 109 -7.12 -11.58 6.89
C ILE A 109 -7.83 -11.71 8.23
N ASN A 110 -7.08 -11.99 9.30
CA ASN A 110 -7.61 -11.86 10.65
C ASN A 110 -7.22 -10.50 11.21
N ALA A 111 -8.18 -9.63 11.51
CA ALA A 111 -7.95 -8.23 11.88
C ALA A 111 -8.48 -7.91 13.28
N THR A 112 -7.69 -7.16 14.05
CA THR A 112 -8.07 -6.63 15.37
C THR A 112 -7.59 -5.21 15.51
N VAL A 113 -8.46 -4.31 15.98
CA VAL A 113 -8.10 -2.94 16.33
C VAL A 113 -8.02 -2.81 17.84
N ASN A 114 -6.91 -2.29 18.34
CA ASN A 114 -6.75 -1.88 19.73
C ASN A 114 -6.75 -0.35 19.79
N ALA A 115 -7.40 0.22 20.80
CA ALA A 115 -7.51 1.66 20.97
C ALA A 115 -7.14 2.09 22.38
N THR A 116 -6.23 3.05 22.50
CA THR A 116 -5.84 3.58 23.80
C THR A 116 -6.98 4.41 24.41
N ASN A 117 -7.13 4.31 25.74
CA ASN A 117 -8.10 5.09 26.52
C ASN A 117 -9.53 5.05 25.96
N SER A 118 -9.96 3.92 25.41
CA SER A 118 -11.24 3.79 24.72
C SER A 118 -12.05 2.61 25.23
N THR A 119 -13.37 2.69 25.05
CA THR A 119 -14.31 1.60 25.33
C THR A 119 -15.08 1.24 24.04
N PRO A 120 -15.02 -0.02 23.59
CA PRO A 120 -14.14 -1.08 24.10
C PRO A 120 -12.66 -0.74 23.87
N ALA A 121 -11.75 -1.36 24.63
CA ALA A 121 -10.31 -1.15 24.44
C ALA A 121 -9.77 -1.85 23.18
N SER A 122 -10.50 -2.85 22.69
CA SER A 122 -10.20 -3.56 21.45
C SER A 122 -11.47 -4.09 20.79
N TYR A 123 -11.39 -4.28 19.48
CA TYR A 123 -12.43 -4.93 18.68
C TYR A 123 -11.79 -5.91 17.71
N ALA A 124 -12.18 -7.18 17.81
CA ALA A 124 -11.79 -8.20 16.86
C ALA A 124 -12.80 -8.24 15.72
N PHE A 125 -12.37 -7.88 14.52
CA PHE A 125 -13.15 -8.07 13.30
C PHE A 125 -13.19 -9.56 12.89
N GLY A 126 -12.30 -10.37 13.45
CA GLY A 126 -12.18 -11.79 13.11
C GLY A 126 -11.61 -11.95 11.71
N VAL A 127 -12.05 -13.02 11.03
CA VAL A 127 -11.69 -13.27 9.63
C VAL A 127 -12.48 -12.33 8.73
N LEU A 128 -11.78 -11.35 8.17
CA LEU A 128 -12.29 -10.42 7.17
C LEU A 128 -12.02 -11.01 5.78
N GLU A 129 -13.07 -11.24 5.01
CA GLU A 129 -12.97 -11.80 3.65
C GLU A 129 -12.38 -10.76 2.67
N ASP A 130 -11.88 -11.22 1.53
CA ASP A 130 -11.44 -10.31 0.47
C ASP A 130 -12.61 -9.50 -0.10
N LYS A 131 -12.33 -8.27 -0.53
CA LYS A 131 -13.29 -7.27 -1.02
C LYS A 131 -14.42 -6.95 -0.03
N THR A 132 -14.10 -6.92 1.25
CA THR A 132 -15.06 -6.55 2.30
C THR A 132 -14.51 -5.46 3.20
N ASN A 133 -15.42 -4.73 3.83
CA ASN A 133 -15.10 -3.84 4.92
C ASN A 133 -16.02 -4.07 6.11
N LEU A 134 -15.54 -3.73 7.29
CA LEU A 134 -16.33 -3.77 8.52
C LEU A 134 -16.00 -2.55 9.37
N THR A 135 -17.03 -2.06 10.06
CA THR A 135 -16.93 -0.89 10.95
C THR A 135 -17.20 -1.31 12.39
N ALA A 136 -16.42 -0.75 13.31
CA ALA A 136 -16.63 -0.87 14.75
C ALA A 136 -16.64 0.51 15.40
N SER A 137 -17.53 0.68 16.37
CA SER A 137 -17.69 1.94 17.11
C SER A 137 -16.98 1.88 18.45
N PHE A 138 -16.43 3.02 18.84
CA PHE A 138 -15.67 3.19 20.08
C PHE A 138 -16.03 4.53 20.74
N VAL A 139 -15.76 4.61 22.04
CA VAL A 139 -15.88 5.84 22.83
C VAL A 139 -14.57 6.11 23.55
N SER A 140 -13.96 7.27 23.30
CA SER A 140 -12.77 7.75 23.99
C SER A 140 -13.12 8.22 25.40
N GLY A 141 -12.30 7.82 26.37
CA GLY A 141 -12.31 8.33 27.74
C GLY A 141 -11.52 9.63 27.93
N ILE A 142 -10.87 10.13 26.87
CA ILE A 142 -10.09 11.37 26.88
C ILE A 142 -10.49 12.31 25.74
N ASN A 143 -10.25 13.60 25.93
CA ASN A 143 -10.23 14.61 24.86
C ASN A 143 -8.76 14.89 24.53
N GLY A 144 -8.29 14.44 23.38
CA GLY A 144 -6.86 14.45 23.02
C GLY A 144 -6.59 13.54 21.83
N SER A 145 -5.41 12.97 21.71
CA SER A 145 -5.13 11.98 20.66
C SER A 145 -5.14 10.57 21.23
N ILE A 146 -5.76 9.64 20.51
CA ILE A 146 -5.67 8.21 20.79
C ILE A 146 -4.80 7.52 19.74
N THR A 147 -4.26 6.38 20.12
CA THR A 147 -3.55 5.48 19.20
C THR A 147 -4.45 4.32 18.88
N LEU A 148 -4.72 4.13 17.60
CA LEU A 148 -5.36 2.96 17.02
C LEU A 148 -4.26 2.05 16.49
N THR A 149 -4.23 0.81 16.95
CA THR A 149 -3.31 -0.22 16.45
C THR A 149 -4.11 -1.28 15.73
N LEU A 150 -3.99 -1.35 14.40
CA LEU A 150 -4.49 -2.49 13.63
C LEU A 150 -3.43 -3.59 13.65
N SER A 151 -3.81 -4.75 14.16
CA SER A 151 -3.06 -6.00 14.01
C SER A 151 -3.77 -6.87 12.98
N TYR A 152 -3.06 -7.28 11.93
CA TYR A 152 -3.60 -8.20 10.93
C TYR A 152 -2.60 -9.26 10.49
N THR A 153 -3.10 -10.41 10.02
CA THR A 153 -2.25 -11.46 9.44
C THR A 153 -2.34 -11.40 7.91
N ALA A 154 -1.20 -11.15 7.25
CA ALA A 154 -1.07 -11.22 5.80
C ALA A 154 0.19 -12.04 5.46
N GLU A 155 0.12 -12.88 4.42
CA GLU A 155 1.23 -13.73 3.99
C GLU A 155 1.86 -14.55 5.15
N ASN A 156 1.04 -15.07 6.06
CA ASN A 156 1.45 -15.79 7.28
C ASN A 156 2.34 -14.97 8.26
N LYS A 157 2.30 -13.64 8.21
CA LYS A 157 2.99 -12.75 9.15
C LYS A 157 1.99 -11.81 9.81
N ILE A 158 2.22 -11.58 11.10
CA ILE A 158 1.49 -10.54 11.84
C ILE A 158 2.10 -9.18 11.50
N VAL A 159 1.26 -8.28 11.03
CA VAL A 159 1.60 -6.88 10.74
C VAL A 159 0.84 -6.00 11.73
N ASN A 160 1.51 -4.99 12.26
CA ASN A 160 0.93 -4.02 13.17
C ASN A 160 1.09 -2.60 12.60
N GLU A 161 -0.02 -1.90 12.43
CA GLU A 161 -0.05 -0.51 11.97
C GLU A 161 -0.59 0.39 13.07
N ASN A 162 0.12 1.48 13.34
CA ASN A 162 -0.27 2.45 14.35
C ASN A 162 -0.76 3.73 13.68
N ILE A 163 -1.94 4.18 14.07
CA ILE A 163 -2.58 5.37 13.54
C ILE A 163 -2.96 6.27 14.71
N ILE A 164 -2.68 7.55 14.57
CA ILE A 164 -3.05 8.54 15.58
C ILE A 164 -4.32 9.23 15.13
N LEU A 165 -5.38 9.09 15.92
CA LEU A 165 -6.64 9.81 15.73
C LEU A 165 -6.73 10.92 16.78
N ALA A 166 -6.83 12.17 16.32
CA ALA A 166 -7.23 13.25 17.20
C ALA A 166 -8.72 13.07 17.55
N ILE A 167 -9.06 13.10 18.83
CA ILE A 167 -10.44 13.12 19.34
C ILE A 167 -10.81 14.59 19.53
N ALA A 168 -11.23 15.20 18.42
CA ALA A 168 -11.72 16.59 18.32
C ALA A 168 -13.20 16.59 17.85
N ASN A 169 -13.84 17.76 17.77
CA ASN A 169 -15.25 17.85 17.38
C ASN A 169 -15.56 17.11 16.07
N ASN A 170 -14.82 17.35 15.00
CA ASN A 170 -14.80 16.44 13.85
C ASN A 170 -13.36 16.20 13.41
N SER A 171 -12.98 14.94 13.31
CA SER A 171 -11.66 14.55 12.84
C SER A 171 -11.74 13.24 12.11
N MET A 172 -10.84 13.05 11.16
CA MET A 172 -10.72 11.81 10.41
C MET A 172 -9.26 11.50 10.16
N VAL A 173 -8.92 10.22 10.24
CA VAL A 173 -7.64 9.68 9.80
C VAL A 173 -7.90 8.45 8.95
N SER A 174 -7.20 8.35 7.83
CA SER A 174 -7.21 7.19 6.96
C SER A 174 -5.79 6.72 6.72
N PHE A 175 -5.55 5.42 6.88
CA PHE A 175 -4.32 4.75 6.49
C PHE A 175 -4.59 3.92 5.26
N PHE A 176 -3.65 3.93 4.32
CA PHE A 176 -3.69 3.15 3.10
C PHE A 176 -2.42 2.33 2.99
N ASP A 177 -2.56 1.08 2.58
CA ASP A 177 -1.48 0.17 2.29
C ASP A 177 -1.78 -0.49 0.96
N VAL A 178 -1.06 -0.07 -0.07
CA VAL A 178 -1.32 -0.46 -1.45
C VAL A 178 -0.10 -1.22 -1.96
N LYS A 179 -0.34 -2.34 -2.65
CA LYS A 179 0.66 -3.04 -3.45
C LYS A 179 0.24 -3.01 -4.91
N LEU A 180 1.21 -2.83 -5.79
CA LEU A 180 1.05 -2.88 -7.23
C LEU A 180 2.05 -3.88 -7.81
N LYS A 181 1.58 -4.77 -8.67
CA LYS A 181 2.41 -5.69 -9.46
C LYS A 181 2.57 -5.14 -10.88
N GLU A 182 3.80 -5.09 -11.38
CA GLU A 182 4.05 -4.86 -12.80
C GLU A 182 5.32 -5.61 -13.21
N ASN A 183 5.26 -6.37 -14.32
CA ASN A 183 6.40 -7.16 -14.83
C ASN A 183 7.10 -8.03 -13.75
N ASP A 184 6.31 -8.70 -12.91
CA ASP A 184 6.76 -9.52 -11.77
C ASP A 184 7.46 -8.79 -10.62
N LEU A 185 7.48 -7.45 -10.64
CA LEU A 185 7.91 -6.62 -9.52
C LEU A 185 6.69 -6.20 -8.69
N TRP A 186 6.71 -6.50 -7.39
CA TRP A 186 5.77 -5.95 -6.44
C TRP A 186 6.36 -4.70 -5.78
N LEU A 187 5.63 -3.59 -5.87
CA LEU A 187 5.94 -2.38 -5.13
C LEU A 187 4.82 -2.13 -4.11
N ARG A 188 5.21 -1.80 -2.87
CA ARG A 188 4.28 -1.48 -1.78
C ARG A 188 4.48 -0.03 -1.35
N SER A 189 3.39 0.68 -1.12
CA SER A 189 3.40 2.03 -0.57
C SER A 189 2.34 2.16 0.52
N LYS A 190 2.69 2.91 1.56
CA LYS A 190 1.80 3.20 2.68
C LYS A 190 1.72 4.71 2.85
N ASP A 191 0.54 5.20 3.17
CA ASP A 191 0.34 6.61 3.46
C ASP A 191 -0.78 6.84 4.47
N VAL A 192 -0.77 8.01 5.09
CA VAL A 192 -1.76 8.43 6.08
C VAL A 192 -2.33 9.78 5.67
N PHE A 193 -3.64 9.83 5.47
CA PHE A 193 -4.40 11.06 5.32
C PHE A 193 -5.03 11.44 6.66
N ASN A 194 -4.92 12.69 7.08
CA ASN A 194 -5.55 13.19 8.29
C ASN A 194 -6.22 14.55 8.06
N ARG A 195 -7.36 14.79 8.71
CA ARG A 195 -8.08 16.06 8.64
C ARG A 195 -8.88 16.30 9.91
N THR A 196 -8.90 17.54 10.39
CA THR A 196 -9.72 18.01 11.52
C THR A 196 -10.47 19.26 11.09
N TRP A 197 -11.74 19.41 11.50
CA TRP A 197 -12.57 20.57 11.15
C TRP A 197 -13.68 20.86 12.17
#